data_AF-A0AAJ5QPQ9-F1
#
_entry.id   AF-A0AAJ5QPQ9-F1
#
_cell.length_a   1.000
_cell.length_b   1.000
_cell.length_c   1.000
_cell.angle_alpha   90.00
_cell.angle_beta   90.00
_cell.angle_gamma   90.00
#
_symmetry.space_group_name_H-M   'P 1'
#
loop_
_entity.id
_entity.type
_entity.pdbx_description
1 polymer ?
#
loop_
_entity_poly.entity_id
_entity_poly.type
_entity_poly.pdbx_seq_one_letter_code
_entity_poly.pdbx_strand_id
1 'polypeptide(L)'
;MKQYTNEFTAQIQASFNEPTFTPEQIASMAESARAIIAEQRETNRLHPVIGIYRFATVGSLTRRGGIVHETNHEAKMQAENGEMMSIALKGDEVVYPDGTTARIATSTGKSKTCKGRGIALVGSKLDNGDEIISTPQSGVMCPVRRGIPFPEDFLADEATA
;
A
#
# COMPACT_ATOMS: atom_id res chain seq x y z
N MET A 1 -18.17 0.48 -7.04
CA MET A 1 -17.05 1.23 -6.42
C MET A 1 -15.92 1.31 -7.43
N LYS A 2 -15.27 2.47 -7.58
CA LYS A 2 -14.13 2.60 -8.51
C LYS A 2 -12.96 1.76 -8.00
N GLN A 3 -12.23 1.11 -8.91
CA GLN A 3 -11.10 0.23 -8.59
C GLN A 3 -9.81 0.84 -9.11
N TYR A 4 -8.74 0.68 -8.35
CA TYR A 4 -7.41 1.24 -8.62
C TYR A 4 -6.37 0.13 -8.66
N THR A 5 -5.45 0.22 -9.60
CA THR A 5 -4.32 -0.70 -9.77
C THR A 5 -3.01 -0.02 -9.38
N ASN A 6 -1.89 -0.73 -9.49
CA ASN A 6 -0.55 -0.16 -9.31
C ASN A 6 -0.06 0.68 -10.51
N GLU A 7 -0.97 1.11 -11.40
CA GLU A 7 -0.62 1.99 -12.51
C GLU A 7 0.04 3.28 -11.98
N PHE A 8 1.29 3.50 -12.37
CA PHE A 8 2.08 4.64 -11.95
C PHE A 8 1.98 5.77 -12.98
N THR A 9 0.88 6.50 -12.91
CA THR A 9 0.57 7.60 -13.85
C THR A 9 1.44 8.84 -13.58
N ALA A 10 1.52 9.75 -14.57
CA ALA A 10 2.21 11.03 -14.40
C ALA A 10 1.62 11.87 -13.25
N GLN A 11 0.30 11.78 -13.01
CA GLN A 11 -0.35 12.46 -11.89
C GLN A 11 0.12 11.89 -10.53
N ILE A 12 0.21 10.56 -10.41
CA ILE A 12 0.73 9.91 -9.20
C ILE A 12 2.21 10.24 -9.02
N GLN A 13 3.00 10.24 -10.10
CA GLN A 13 4.39 10.64 -10.03
C GLN A 13 4.55 12.09 -9.57
N ALA A 14 3.70 13.00 -10.05
CA ALA A 14 3.71 14.41 -9.65
C ALA A 14 3.39 14.56 -8.15
N SER A 15 2.41 13.84 -7.62
CA SER A 15 2.03 13.95 -6.21
C SER A 15 3.14 13.54 -5.24
N PHE A 16 4.01 12.58 -5.61
CA PHE A 16 5.20 12.25 -4.80
C PHE A 16 6.28 13.34 -4.77
N ASN A 17 6.23 14.29 -5.71
CA ASN A 17 7.17 15.41 -5.79
C ASN A 17 6.58 16.71 -5.22
N GLU A 18 5.31 16.71 -4.81
CA GLU A 18 4.69 17.88 -4.20
C GLU A 18 5.32 18.16 -2.82
N PRO A 19 5.77 19.39 -2.56
CA PRO A 19 6.37 19.73 -1.29
C PRO A 19 5.33 19.69 -0.16
N THR A 20 5.61 18.92 0.88
CA THR A 20 4.74 18.83 2.07
C THR A 20 4.62 20.17 2.82
N PHE A 21 5.67 20.99 2.78
CA PHE A 21 5.73 22.28 3.45
C PHE A 21 6.17 23.38 2.49
N THR A 22 5.56 24.56 2.63
CA THR A 22 5.96 25.76 1.88
C THR A 22 7.31 26.28 2.38
N PRO A 23 8.04 27.08 1.57
CA PRO A 23 9.28 27.71 2.02
C PRO A 23 9.12 28.54 3.30
N GLU A 24 8.01 29.27 3.44
CA GLU A 24 7.70 30.11 4.60
C GLU A 24 7.46 29.25 5.85
N GLN A 25 6.75 28.13 5.70
CA GLN A 25 6.58 27.16 6.78
C GLN A 25 7.92 26.60 7.24
N ILE A 26 8.78 26.19 6.31
CA ILE A 26 10.11 25.66 6.63
C ILE A 26 10.96 26.71 7.35
N ALA A 27 10.95 27.97 6.90
CA ALA A 27 11.69 29.05 7.53
C ALA A 27 11.27 29.28 8.99
N SER A 28 10.00 29.07 9.30
CA SER A 28 9.46 29.20 10.67
C SER A 28 9.77 28.01 11.58
N MET A 29 10.21 26.87 11.05
CA MET A 29 10.50 25.66 11.84
C MET A 29 11.84 25.73 12.56
N ALA A 30 12.02 24.92 13.60
CA ALA A 30 13.31 24.74 14.26
C ALA A 30 14.39 24.25 13.29
N GLU A 31 15.65 24.59 13.56
CA GLU A 31 16.79 24.23 12.71
C GLU A 31 16.90 22.72 12.46
N SER A 32 16.70 21.92 13.51
CA SER A 32 16.68 20.46 13.40
C SER A 32 15.61 19.95 12.43
N ALA A 33 14.41 20.54 12.45
CA ALA A 33 13.35 20.18 11.51
C ALA A 33 13.70 20.58 10.07
N ARG A 34 14.29 21.76 9.86
CA ARG A 34 14.77 22.21 8.54
C ARG A 34 15.85 21.26 7.99
N ALA A 35 16.77 20.80 8.83
CA ALA A 35 17.81 19.85 8.46
C ALA A 35 17.22 18.50 8.00
N ILE A 36 16.26 17.94 8.74
CA ILE A 36 15.55 16.71 8.36
C ILE A 36 14.83 16.88 7.02
N ILE A 37 14.18 18.02 6.79
CA ILE A 37 13.48 18.29 5.52
C ILE A 37 14.48 18.38 4.35
N ALA A 38 15.64 19.01 4.54
CA ALA A 38 16.67 19.11 3.53
C ALA A 38 17.26 17.73 3.18
N GLU A 39 17.58 16.92 4.19
CA GLU A 39 18.07 15.54 4.01
C GLU A 39 17.04 14.66 3.30
N GLN A 40 15.77 14.74 3.69
CA GLN A 40 14.69 13.98 3.04
C GLN A 40 14.50 14.41 1.58
N ARG A 41 14.63 15.70 1.26
CA ARG A 41 14.57 16.21 -0.13
C ARG A 41 15.72 15.67 -0.96
N GLU A 42 16.94 15.66 -0.43
CA GLU A 42 18.10 15.13 -1.14
C GLU A 42 17.96 13.61 -1.35
N THR A 43 17.50 12.88 -0.33
CA THR A 43 17.19 11.45 -0.45
C THR A 43 16.14 11.20 -1.54
N ASN A 44 15.07 12.00 -1.58
CA ASN A 44 14.03 11.88 -2.61
C ASN A 44 14.57 12.17 -4.02
N ARG A 45 15.51 13.11 -4.15
CA ARG A 45 16.17 13.45 -5.41
C ARG A 45 17.08 12.33 -5.91
N LEU A 46 17.84 11.70 -5.02
CA LEU A 46 18.73 10.58 -5.32
C LEU A 46 17.96 9.29 -5.60
N HIS A 47 16.81 9.11 -4.94
CA HIS A 47 15.99 7.91 -5.01
C HIS A 47 14.55 8.24 -5.47
N PRO A 48 14.38 8.68 -6.73
CA PRO A 48 13.06 9.02 -7.25
C PRO A 48 12.12 7.82 -7.19
N VAL A 49 10.83 8.11 -7.05
CA VAL A 49 9.77 7.09 -7.12
C VAL A 49 9.65 6.61 -8.56
N ILE A 50 9.71 5.30 -8.76
CA ILE A 50 9.68 4.63 -10.08
C ILE A 50 8.49 3.67 -10.23
N GLY A 51 7.66 3.56 -9.20
CA GLY A 51 6.49 2.69 -9.18
C GLY A 51 5.78 2.75 -7.83
N ILE A 52 4.68 2.04 -7.69
CA ILE A 52 3.88 1.99 -6.46
C ILE A 52 3.30 0.60 -6.20
N TYR A 53 2.99 0.34 -4.94
CA TYR A 53 2.06 -0.69 -4.51
C TYR A 53 0.94 -0.06 -3.69
N ARG A 54 -0.31 -0.25 -4.08
CA ARG A 54 -1.48 0.24 -3.32
C ARG A 54 -1.83 -0.68 -2.18
N PHE A 55 -2.28 -0.12 -1.07
CA PHE A 55 -2.84 -0.91 0.03
C PHE A 55 -4.18 -1.51 -0.38
N ALA A 56 -4.37 -2.80 -0.07
CA ALA A 56 -5.64 -3.47 -0.27
C ALA A 56 -6.58 -3.24 0.92
N THR A 57 -7.86 -3.16 0.62
CA THR A 57 -8.97 -2.99 1.57
C THR A 57 -10.10 -3.97 1.24
N VAL A 58 -11.10 -4.05 2.10
CA VAL A 58 -12.35 -4.77 1.78
C VAL A 58 -12.92 -4.27 0.45
N GLY A 59 -13.37 -5.19 -0.40
CA GLY A 59 -13.83 -4.92 -1.76
C GLY A 59 -12.72 -4.87 -2.81
N SER A 60 -11.46 -5.14 -2.44
CA SER A 60 -10.38 -5.39 -3.40
C SER A 60 -10.66 -6.67 -4.20
N LEU A 61 -10.27 -6.66 -5.47
CA LEU A 61 -10.59 -7.73 -6.41
C LEU A 61 -9.34 -8.55 -6.77
N THR A 62 -9.53 -9.85 -6.94
CA THR A 62 -8.49 -10.75 -7.44
C THR A 62 -8.65 -11.05 -8.93
N ARG A 63 -7.61 -11.61 -9.53
CA ARG A 63 -7.60 -11.95 -10.96
C ARG A 63 -8.65 -12.99 -11.32
N ARG A 64 -8.92 -13.97 -10.46
CA ARG A 64 -9.95 -15.00 -10.68
C ARG A 64 -11.34 -14.61 -10.19
N GLY A 65 -11.58 -13.31 -9.95
CA GLY A 65 -12.89 -12.78 -9.59
C GLY A 65 -13.25 -12.91 -8.11
N GLY A 66 -12.27 -13.23 -7.25
CA GLY A 66 -12.44 -13.22 -5.81
C GLY A 66 -12.52 -11.79 -5.28
N ILE A 67 -13.24 -11.62 -4.16
CA ILE A 67 -13.43 -10.34 -3.50
C ILE A 67 -12.92 -10.47 -2.07
N VAL A 68 -12.05 -9.55 -1.65
CA VAL A 68 -11.62 -9.46 -0.24
C VAL A 68 -12.84 -9.08 0.60
N HIS A 69 -13.30 -10.01 1.43
CA HIS A 69 -14.51 -9.84 2.22
C HIS A 69 -14.24 -9.25 3.60
N GLU A 70 -15.32 -8.83 4.27
CA GLU A 70 -15.29 -8.10 5.53
C GLU A 70 -14.38 -8.74 6.57
N THR A 71 -13.31 -8.04 6.90
CA THR A 71 -12.41 -8.40 7.97
C THR A 71 -12.75 -7.54 9.16
N ASN A 72 -13.14 -8.21 10.25
CA ASN A 72 -13.55 -7.62 11.52
C ASN A 72 -12.35 -6.95 12.22
N HIS A 73 -11.90 -5.83 11.65
CA HIS A 73 -10.67 -5.13 12.00
C HIS A 73 -10.98 -3.65 12.22
N GLU A 74 -10.67 -3.16 13.43
CA GLU A 74 -10.84 -1.77 13.86
C GLU A 74 -10.01 -0.78 13.02
N ALA A 75 -8.97 -1.26 12.33
CA ALA A 75 -8.09 -0.42 11.54
C ALA A 75 -8.71 -0.11 10.17
N LYS A 76 -9.08 1.15 10.01
CA LYS A 76 -9.69 1.67 8.80
C LYS A 76 -8.82 2.75 8.17
N MET A 77 -8.93 2.89 6.86
CA MET A 77 -8.32 3.96 6.10
C MET A 77 -9.40 4.81 5.46
N GLN A 78 -9.22 6.12 5.51
CA GLN A 78 -10.07 7.03 4.77
C GLN A 78 -9.74 6.92 3.28
N ALA A 79 -10.75 6.73 2.45
CA ALA A 79 -10.67 6.87 1.00
C ALA A 79 -10.90 8.34 0.59
N GLU A 80 -10.61 8.69 -0.66
CA GLU A 80 -10.78 10.07 -1.18
C GLU A 80 -12.19 10.65 -0.99
N ASN A 81 -13.22 9.79 -1.00
CA ASN A 81 -14.61 10.18 -0.78
C ASN A 81 -14.96 10.39 0.72
N GLY A 82 -13.98 10.28 1.63
CA GLY A 82 -14.16 10.40 3.07
C GLY A 82 -14.61 9.10 3.76
N GLU A 83 -14.90 8.04 3.01
CA GLU A 83 -15.37 6.76 3.54
C GLU A 83 -14.25 5.99 4.24
N MET A 84 -14.56 5.36 5.37
CA MET A 84 -13.61 4.55 6.13
C MET A 84 -13.66 3.09 5.69
N MET A 85 -12.63 2.65 4.97
CA MET A 85 -12.51 1.28 4.46
C MET A 85 -11.62 0.43 5.37
N SER A 86 -12.06 -0.78 5.72
CA SER A 86 -11.25 -1.72 6.50
C SER A 86 -10.02 -2.18 5.70
N ILE A 87 -8.86 -2.17 6.37
CA ILE A 87 -7.59 -2.60 5.78
C ILE A 87 -7.56 -4.12 5.65
N ALA A 88 -7.14 -4.63 4.50
CA ALA A 88 -6.91 -6.06 4.30
C ALA A 88 -5.52 -6.46 4.82
N LEU A 89 -5.43 -7.57 5.53
CA LEU A 89 -4.21 -8.08 6.16
C LEU A 89 -3.90 -9.51 5.69
N LYS A 90 -2.62 -9.90 5.75
CA LYS A 90 -2.19 -11.30 5.51
C LYS A 90 -3.01 -12.28 6.35
N GLY A 91 -3.66 -13.25 5.74
CA GLY A 91 -4.52 -14.27 6.36
C GLY A 91 -6.03 -13.98 6.27
N ASP A 92 -6.39 -12.77 5.83
CA ASP A 92 -7.79 -12.40 5.58
C ASP A 92 -8.39 -13.21 4.43
N GLU A 93 -9.70 -13.39 4.47
CA GLU A 93 -10.44 -14.23 3.54
C GLU A 93 -10.80 -13.47 2.25
N VAL A 94 -10.71 -14.20 1.15
CA VAL A 94 -11.21 -13.81 -0.16
C VAL A 94 -12.26 -14.82 -0.58
N VAL A 95 -13.43 -14.33 -0.96
CA VAL A 95 -14.59 -15.16 -1.36
C VAL A 95 -14.77 -15.07 -2.87
N TYR A 96 -14.99 -16.20 -3.51
CA TYR A 96 -15.22 -16.31 -4.95
C TYR A 96 -16.71 -16.45 -5.30
N PRO A 97 -17.12 -16.19 -6.55
CA PRO A 97 -18.52 -16.30 -6.97
C PRO A 97 -19.13 -17.70 -6.82
N ASP A 98 -18.30 -18.75 -6.84
CA ASP A 98 -18.72 -20.14 -6.62
C ASP A 98 -18.84 -20.52 -5.13
N GLY A 99 -18.57 -19.58 -4.22
CA GLY A 99 -18.60 -19.78 -2.77
C GLY A 99 -17.32 -20.38 -2.20
N THR A 100 -16.31 -20.70 -3.01
CA THR A 100 -15.00 -21.09 -2.51
C THR A 100 -14.29 -19.91 -1.87
N THR A 101 -13.34 -20.19 -0.98
CA THR A 101 -12.56 -19.16 -0.30
C THR A 101 -11.06 -19.45 -0.37
N ALA A 102 -10.28 -18.39 -0.19
CA ALA A 102 -8.82 -18.42 -0.12
C ALA A 102 -8.33 -17.38 0.88
N ARG A 103 -7.07 -17.46 1.29
CA ARG A 103 -6.48 -16.51 2.22
C ARG A 103 -5.35 -15.72 1.59
N ILE A 104 -5.23 -14.46 1.98
CA ILE A 104 -4.12 -13.60 1.58
C ILE A 104 -2.81 -14.15 2.17
N ALA A 105 -1.85 -14.53 1.32
CA ALA A 105 -0.60 -15.15 1.73
C ALA A 105 0.55 -14.13 1.88
N THR A 106 0.65 -13.15 0.98
CA THR A 106 1.75 -12.17 0.96
C THR A 106 1.28 -10.76 1.30
N SER A 107 2.20 -9.92 1.79
CA SER A 107 1.88 -8.60 2.34
C SER A 107 3.10 -7.69 2.37
N THR A 108 3.00 -6.53 3.04
CA THR A 108 4.15 -5.66 3.37
C THR A 108 5.19 -6.29 4.31
N GLY A 109 5.01 -7.55 4.72
CA GLY A 109 5.88 -8.21 5.70
C GLY A 109 5.81 -7.54 7.07
N LYS A 110 6.92 -7.57 7.80
CA LYS A 110 7.07 -6.96 9.14
C LYS A 110 7.27 -5.45 9.08
N SER A 111 7.53 -4.88 7.90
CA SER A 111 7.83 -3.46 7.74
C SER A 111 6.64 -2.53 8.03
N LYS A 112 5.43 -3.00 7.72
CA LYS A 112 4.18 -2.29 7.96
C LYS A 112 3.15 -3.32 8.42
N THR A 113 2.74 -3.22 9.67
CA THR A 113 1.82 -4.19 10.26
C THR A 113 0.65 -3.50 10.96
N CYS A 114 -0.49 -4.16 10.96
CA CYS A 114 -1.60 -3.86 11.85
C CYS A 114 -1.86 -5.08 12.74
N LYS A 115 -1.88 -4.88 14.06
CA LYS A 115 -2.04 -5.97 15.05
C LYS A 115 -1.05 -7.14 14.82
N GLY A 116 0.18 -6.83 14.43
CA GLY A 116 1.23 -7.83 14.14
C GLY A 116 1.09 -8.57 12.81
N ARG A 117 0.08 -8.27 11.99
CA ARG A 117 -0.10 -8.86 10.64
C ARG A 117 0.28 -7.85 9.56
N GLY A 118 0.99 -8.30 8.53
CA GLY A 118 1.35 -7.45 7.39
C GLY A 118 0.12 -6.96 6.63
N ILE A 119 0.18 -5.73 6.12
CA ILE A 119 -0.88 -5.11 5.32
C ILE A 119 -0.84 -5.68 3.91
N ALA A 120 -1.98 -6.12 3.39
CA ALA A 120 -2.11 -6.62 2.04
C ALA A 120 -2.01 -5.48 1.00
N LEU A 121 -1.56 -5.83 -0.20
CA LEU A 121 -1.32 -4.90 -1.29
C LEU A 121 -2.04 -5.37 -2.55
N VAL A 122 -2.26 -4.45 -3.48
CA VAL A 122 -2.42 -4.84 -4.89
C VAL A 122 -1.10 -5.48 -5.34
N GLY A 123 -1.14 -6.74 -5.75
CA GLY A 123 0.01 -7.60 -5.97
C GLY A 123 0.19 -8.71 -4.93
N SER A 124 -0.54 -8.65 -3.80
CA SER A 124 -0.54 -9.74 -2.80
C SER A 124 -1.07 -11.03 -3.41
N LYS A 125 -0.36 -12.13 -3.16
CA LYS A 125 -0.74 -13.49 -3.56
C LYS A 125 -1.63 -14.12 -2.51
N LEU A 126 -2.44 -15.07 -2.96
CA LEU A 126 -3.31 -15.88 -2.13
C LEU A 126 -2.75 -17.31 -2.04
N ASP A 127 -3.14 -18.04 -0.99
CA ASP A 127 -2.73 -19.43 -0.74
C ASP A 127 -3.13 -20.40 -1.86
N ASN A 128 -4.17 -20.06 -2.63
CA ASN A 128 -4.62 -20.81 -3.80
C ASN A 128 -3.90 -20.38 -5.11
N GLY A 129 -2.91 -19.49 -5.05
CA GLY A 129 -2.14 -18.99 -6.19
C GLY A 129 -2.78 -17.81 -6.95
N ASP A 130 -3.91 -17.26 -6.49
CA ASP A 130 -4.48 -16.04 -7.07
C ASP A 130 -3.70 -14.79 -6.62
N GLU A 131 -4.13 -13.63 -7.08
CA GLU A 131 -3.53 -12.35 -6.72
C GLU A 131 -4.56 -11.25 -6.68
N ILE A 132 -4.42 -10.35 -5.71
CA ILE A 132 -5.17 -9.09 -5.65
C ILE A 132 -4.67 -8.17 -6.76
N ILE A 133 -5.54 -7.77 -7.69
CA ILE A 133 -5.18 -6.95 -8.86
C ILE A 133 -5.69 -5.52 -8.76
N SER A 134 -6.65 -5.25 -7.87
CA SER A 134 -7.16 -3.90 -7.68
C SER A 134 -7.74 -3.71 -6.29
N THR A 135 -7.84 -2.44 -5.89
CA THR A 135 -8.40 -2.02 -4.60
C THR A 135 -9.34 -0.82 -4.79
N PRO A 136 -10.40 -0.69 -3.98
CA PRO A 136 -11.17 0.54 -3.96
C PRO A 136 -10.46 1.72 -3.28
N GLN A 137 -9.34 1.48 -2.59
CA GLN A 137 -8.56 2.54 -1.94
C GLN A 137 -7.67 3.30 -2.93
N SER A 138 -7.96 4.60 -3.12
CA SER A 138 -7.26 5.50 -4.03
C SER A 138 -6.04 6.21 -3.45
N GLY A 139 -5.95 6.39 -2.13
CA GLY A 139 -4.96 7.31 -1.55
C GLY A 139 -3.65 6.69 -1.10
N VAL A 140 -3.70 5.52 -0.45
CA VAL A 140 -2.55 5.02 0.31
C VAL A 140 -1.68 4.06 -0.51
N MET A 141 -0.38 4.39 -0.61
CA MET A 141 0.57 3.69 -1.48
C MET A 141 1.94 3.52 -0.81
N CYS A 142 2.61 2.42 -1.13
CA CYS A 142 4.05 2.21 -0.91
C CYS A 142 4.83 2.58 -2.17
N PRO A 143 5.67 3.63 -2.16
CA PRO A 143 6.48 3.98 -3.32
C PRO A 143 7.64 3.01 -3.50
N VAL A 144 7.87 2.58 -4.75
CA VAL A 144 9.10 1.91 -5.17
C VAL A 144 10.13 3.00 -5.47
N ARG A 145 11.25 3.01 -4.74
CA ARG A 145 12.30 4.01 -4.92
C ARG A 145 13.51 3.42 -5.62
N ARG A 146 14.06 4.15 -6.58
CA ARG A 146 15.23 3.72 -7.33
C ARG A 146 16.41 3.43 -6.39
N GLY A 147 16.96 2.23 -6.48
CA GLY A 147 18.13 1.83 -5.69
C GLY A 147 17.86 1.56 -4.20
N ILE A 148 16.60 1.60 -3.76
CA ILE A 148 16.20 1.23 -2.41
C ILE A 148 15.33 -0.03 -2.50
N PRO A 149 15.86 -1.21 -2.16
CA PRO A 149 15.07 -2.43 -2.17
C PRO A 149 14.03 -2.41 -1.04
N PHE A 150 12.92 -3.12 -1.25
CA PHE A 150 12.03 -3.47 -0.15
C PHE A 150 12.69 -4.51 0.77
N PRO A 151 12.21 -4.66 2.01
CA PRO A 151 12.56 -5.78 2.88
C PRO A 151 12.32 -7.14 2.20
N GLU A 152 13.10 -8.16 2.57
CA GLU A 152 13.04 -9.50 1.97
C GLU A 152 11.65 -10.15 2.10
N ASP A 153 10.89 -9.81 3.13
CA ASP A 153 9.55 -10.32 3.40
C ASP A 153 8.43 -9.52 2.70
N PHE A 154 8.77 -8.52 1.87
CA PHE A 154 7.80 -7.74 1.12
C PHE A 154 7.29 -8.52 -0.10
N LEU A 155 5.99 -8.78 -0.12
CA LEU A 155 5.30 -9.62 -1.13
C LEU A 155 5.92 -11.01 -1.32
N ALA A 156 6.72 -11.48 -0.36
CA ALA A 156 7.35 -12.80 -0.40
C ALA A 156 6.41 -13.88 0.13
N ASP A 157 6.43 -15.05 -0.50
CA ASP A 157 5.82 -16.27 0.02
C ASP A 157 6.72 -16.85 1.12
N GLU A 158 6.27 -16.78 2.36
CA GLU A 158 6.97 -17.37 3.53
C GLU A 158 7.04 -18.91 3.48
N ALA A 159 6.45 -19.57 2.46
CA ALA A 159 6.60 -21.01 2.24
C ALA A 159 8.03 -21.45 1.86
N THR A 160 8.97 -20.50 1.79
CA THR A 160 10.36 -20.72 1.37
C THR A 160 11.41 -20.18 2.34
N ALA A 161 11.04 -19.89 3.59
CA ALA A 161 11.98 -19.53 4.67
C ALA A 161 12.31 -20.73 5.57
#